data_AF-A0A800MGP6-F1
#
_entry.id   AF-A0A800MGP6-F1
#
_cell.length_a   1.000
_cell.length_b   1.000
_cell.length_c   1.000
_cell.angle_alpha   90.00
_cell.angle_beta   90.00
_cell.angle_gamma   90.00
#
_symmetry.space_group_name_H-M   'P 1'
#
loop_
_entity.id
_entity.type
_entity.pdbx_description
1 polymer ?
#
loop_
_entity_poly.entity_id
_entity_poly.type
_entity_poly.pdbx_seq_one_letter_code
_entity_poly.pdbx_strand_id
1 'polypeptide(L)'
;MDSRCTFQLTFWIPALVCLALSACSEQDQNSPGLEPQETPTDPTSAEPGEAAGDSLPPQVVVPRKTLGFELGGAVGDEALKDYHVVLGISINDKDVGELVIDLWHQEAPITTRNFLRLADEGFYDGLTFHRIMRDFMVQGGCPLANGTGKSPYGNLQAEVSDKPARDHRYGVLSMARGGSDINSASCQFFICCDDGPAHWNLDGKYSSFGRVVNGVPTLEAMASVGVSSDGRETSKPRVPVVIRFAKVVRGPPPVGEMPLVRPGMDEASGYKASRVIVQALVVECSVSGKPRSASEARALMSAYQEQIKEGADLMELAALHSDAGGVRDDVRRAVHRILAPGVRDREGDAAMREMQQGLEERLRQAGQQLAAKEIGREEYVKISKGLNSELGEYLTTVRWRPAQEFPQGFLDVAFGLDVGESGLVEYHPALAPRGFTLLKRSE
;
A
#
# COMPACT_ATOMS: atom_id res chain seq x y z
N MET A 1 -47.48 0.10 -17.88
CA MET A 1 -47.79 -0.12 -16.46
C MET A 1 -46.80 -1.14 -15.94
N ASP A 2 -45.91 -0.64 -15.10
CA ASP A 2 -44.98 -1.30 -14.16
C ASP A 2 -44.33 -2.64 -14.51
N SER A 3 -43.01 -2.59 -14.69
CA SER A 3 -42.11 -3.67 -14.33
C SER A 3 -40.94 -3.10 -13.53
N ARG A 4 -40.83 -3.61 -12.30
CA ARG A 4 -39.85 -3.24 -11.28
C ARG A 4 -38.46 -3.69 -11.74
N CYS A 5 -37.49 -2.78 -11.72
CA CYS A 5 -36.07 -3.11 -11.86
C CYS A 5 -35.35 -2.63 -10.59
N THR A 6 -35.05 -3.58 -9.72
CA THR A 6 -34.15 -3.43 -8.57
C THR A 6 -32.72 -3.25 -9.09
N PHE A 7 -32.16 -2.05 -8.94
CA PHE A 7 -30.77 -1.76 -9.27
C PHE A 7 -29.89 -1.93 -8.02
N GLN A 8 -29.05 -2.98 -8.03
CA GLN A 8 -27.91 -3.11 -7.14
C GLN A 8 -26.85 -2.06 -7.51
N LEU A 9 -26.48 -1.22 -6.56
CA LEU A 9 -25.35 -0.31 -6.65
C LEU A 9 -24.04 -1.06 -6.42
N THR A 10 -23.29 -1.33 -7.49
CA THR A 10 -21.85 -1.61 -7.41
C THR A 10 -21.10 -0.35 -7.84
N PHE A 11 -20.49 0.34 -6.88
CA PHE A 11 -19.51 1.40 -7.14
C PHE A 11 -18.12 0.78 -7.16
N TRP A 12 -17.41 1.01 -8.27
CA TRP A 12 -15.99 0.69 -8.43
C TRP A 12 -15.15 1.71 -7.66
N ILE A 13 -14.56 1.26 -6.55
CA ILE A 13 -13.43 1.88 -5.85
C ILE A 13 -12.16 1.36 -6.53
N PRO A 14 -11.10 2.16 -6.76
CA PRO A 14 -9.85 1.61 -7.27
C PRO A 14 -9.29 0.59 -6.27
N ALA A 15 -9.33 -0.67 -6.70
CA ALA A 15 -8.71 -1.88 -6.14
C ALA A 15 -8.27 -1.80 -4.66
N LEU A 16 -9.24 -2.02 -3.76
CA LEU A 16 -9.00 -2.88 -2.61
C LEU A 16 -8.52 -4.25 -3.15
N VAL A 17 -7.32 -4.68 -2.79
CA VAL A 17 -6.95 -6.10 -2.91
C VAL A 17 -7.77 -6.87 -1.88
N CYS A 18 -8.99 -7.23 -2.27
CA CYS A 18 -9.75 -8.30 -1.62
C CYS A 18 -9.10 -9.63 -2.01
N LEU A 19 -8.36 -10.24 -1.09
CA LEU A 19 -8.04 -11.65 -1.14
C LEU A 19 -9.35 -12.44 -1.18
N ALA A 20 -9.74 -12.90 -2.36
CA ALA A 20 -10.86 -13.81 -2.54
C ALA A 20 -10.50 -15.18 -1.95
N LEU A 21 -11.09 -15.48 -0.80
CA LEU A 21 -11.17 -16.81 -0.21
C LEU A 21 -12.23 -17.62 -0.97
N SER A 22 -11.82 -18.70 -1.62
CA SER A 22 -12.75 -19.73 -2.09
C SER A 22 -12.88 -20.77 -0.98
N ALA A 23 -13.99 -20.73 -0.24
CA ALA A 23 -14.40 -21.80 0.65
C ALA A 23 -15.39 -22.69 -0.11
N CYS A 24 -14.98 -23.90 -0.48
CA CYS A 24 -15.93 -24.97 -0.77
C CYS A 24 -16.16 -25.73 0.53
N SER A 25 -17.40 -25.70 1.01
CA SER A 25 -17.89 -26.46 2.16
C SER A 25 -18.19 -27.90 1.74
N GLU A 26 -17.62 -28.86 2.46
CA GLU A 26 -18.08 -30.25 2.51
C GLU A 26 -19.39 -30.37 3.29
N GLN A 27 -20.36 -31.07 2.72
CA GLN A 27 -21.38 -31.79 3.47
C GLN A 27 -21.56 -33.18 2.86
N ASP A 28 -21.29 -34.19 3.68
CA ASP A 28 -21.61 -35.60 3.49
C ASP A 28 -23.10 -35.81 3.19
N GLN A 29 -23.41 -36.72 2.26
CA GLN A 29 -24.26 -37.90 2.53
C GLN A 29 -24.38 -38.85 1.31
N ASN A 30 -23.95 -40.10 1.56
CA ASN A 30 -24.45 -41.39 1.07
C ASN A 30 -24.40 -41.79 -0.42
N SER A 31 -23.67 -42.89 -0.63
CA SER A 31 -23.52 -43.77 -1.81
C SER A 31 -24.83 -44.47 -2.26
N PRO A 32 -24.86 -45.16 -3.43
CA PRO A 32 -24.17 -46.45 -3.61
C PRO A 32 -23.57 -46.76 -5.00
N GLY A 33 -22.48 -47.55 -4.98
CA GLY A 33 -22.25 -48.72 -5.86
C GLY A 33 -21.76 -48.52 -7.30
N LEU A 34 -20.52 -48.92 -7.59
CA LEU A 34 -20.17 -50.15 -8.34
C LEU A 34 -18.65 -50.28 -8.55
N GLU A 35 -18.24 -51.55 -8.62
CA GLU A 35 -16.92 -52.21 -8.46
C GLU A 35 -15.74 -51.86 -9.40
N PRO A 36 -14.52 -52.38 -9.11
CA PRO A 36 -13.22 -51.84 -9.55
C PRO A 36 -12.54 -52.65 -10.66
N GLN A 37 -11.62 -52.05 -11.42
CA GLN A 37 -10.61 -52.82 -12.16
C GLN A 37 -9.23 -52.13 -12.28
N GLU A 38 -8.27 -52.81 -11.64
CA GLU A 38 -6.94 -53.22 -12.14
C GLU A 38 -5.88 -52.17 -12.56
N THR A 39 -4.78 -52.19 -11.80
CA THR A 39 -3.42 -51.87 -12.28
C THR A 39 -2.89 -53.05 -13.10
N PRO A 40 -1.93 -52.81 -14.02
CA PRO A 40 -0.58 -53.31 -13.70
C PRO A 40 0.62 -52.51 -14.29
N THR A 41 1.71 -52.54 -13.52
CA THR A 41 3.13 -52.75 -13.91
C THR A 41 3.90 -51.74 -14.78
N ASP A 42 4.90 -51.12 -14.14
CA ASP A 42 6.25 -50.79 -14.65
C ASP A 42 7.00 -52.04 -15.18
N PRO A 43 8.16 -51.99 -15.90
CA PRO A 43 9.20 -50.93 -15.88
C PRO A 43 9.83 -50.59 -17.26
N THR A 44 10.69 -49.55 -17.34
CA THR A 44 12.07 -49.65 -17.87
C THR A 44 12.77 -48.26 -17.95
N SER A 45 13.99 -48.27 -17.43
CA SER A 45 15.05 -47.26 -17.37
C SER A 45 15.31 -46.38 -18.60
N ALA A 46 15.49 -45.08 -18.38
CA ALA A 46 16.54 -44.26 -18.99
C ALA A 46 16.71 -42.92 -18.24
N GLU A 47 17.92 -42.66 -17.75
CA GLU A 47 18.47 -41.33 -17.41
C GLU A 47 19.82 -41.19 -18.16
N PRO A 48 20.45 -40.00 -18.30
CA PRO A 48 20.04 -38.66 -17.81
C PRO A 48 20.11 -37.54 -18.88
N GLY A 49 19.44 -36.42 -18.59
CA GLY A 49 19.64 -35.14 -19.29
C GLY A 49 19.61 -34.00 -18.29
N GLU A 50 20.79 -33.45 -17.98
CA GLU A 50 21.01 -32.26 -17.16
C GLU A 50 20.29 -31.02 -17.72
N ALA A 51 19.51 -30.35 -16.86
CA ALA A 51 19.30 -28.91 -16.94
C ALA A 51 19.16 -28.37 -15.51
N ALA A 52 20.28 -27.84 -15.00
CA ALA A 52 20.39 -27.25 -13.68
C ALA A 52 19.64 -25.92 -13.58
N GLY A 53 18.86 -25.79 -12.52
CA GLY A 53 18.18 -24.57 -12.06
C GLY A 53 17.74 -24.77 -10.62
N ASP A 54 18.66 -25.27 -9.79
CA ASP A 54 18.39 -25.64 -8.41
C ASP A 54 18.39 -24.38 -7.54
N SER A 55 17.20 -23.86 -7.21
CA SER A 55 17.04 -22.96 -6.08
C SER A 55 17.22 -23.78 -4.82
N LEU A 56 18.41 -23.70 -4.21
CA LEU A 56 18.72 -24.42 -2.97
C LEU A 56 17.59 -24.22 -1.94
N PRO A 57 16.97 -25.29 -1.41
CA PRO A 57 16.02 -25.17 -0.32
C PRO A 57 16.73 -24.61 0.92
N PRO A 58 16.06 -23.78 1.75
CA PRO A 58 16.69 -23.19 2.92
C PRO A 58 17.19 -24.27 3.86
N GLN A 59 18.49 -24.23 4.18
CA GLN A 59 19.10 -25.16 5.11
C GLN A 59 18.59 -24.87 6.53
N VAL A 60 18.15 -25.92 7.23
CA VAL A 60 17.78 -25.84 8.65
C VAL A 60 19.04 -25.52 9.45
N VAL A 61 19.20 -24.25 9.84
CA VAL A 61 20.27 -23.80 10.72
C VAL A 61 20.06 -24.42 12.10
N VAL A 62 21.11 -25.06 12.64
CA VAL A 62 21.09 -25.63 13.99
C VAL A 62 20.93 -24.49 15.01
N PRO A 63 19.93 -24.53 15.90
CA PRO A 63 19.71 -23.46 16.86
C PRO A 63 20.89 -23.22 17.79
N ARG A 64 21.46 -22.01 17.77
CA ARG A 64 22.27 -21.50 18.88
C ARG A 64 21.30 -21.08 19.98
N LYS A 65 20.70 -22.02 20.71
CA LYS A 65 19.88 -21.69 21.90
C LYS A 65 20.78 -21.15 23.02
N THR A 66 21.27 -19.93 22.86
CA THR A 66 22.34 -19.39 23.68
C THR A 66 21.82 -18.57 24.84
N LEU A 67 20.67 -17.91 24.69
CA LEU A 67 20.15 -16.99 25.69
C LEU A 67 18.90 -17.50 26.42
N GLY A 68 18.13 -18.42 25.85
CA GLY A 68 16.99 -19.08 26.53
C GLY A 68 15.74 -18.20 26.64
N PHE A 69 15.26 -17.70 25.50
CA PHE A 69 14.07 -16.82 25.40
C PHE A 69 12.73 -17.57 25.42
N GLU A 70 12.71 -18.91 25.50
CA GLU A 70 11.49 -19.68 25.67
C GLU A 70 10.64 -19.20 26.87
N LEU A 71 9.32 -19.44 26.80
CA LEU A 71 8.42 -19.15 27.92
C LEU A 71 8.86 -19.92 29.16
N GLY A 72 9.12 -19.21 30.26
CA GLY A 72 9.70 -19.78 31.49
C GLY A 72 11.20 -20.08 31.41
N GLY A 73 11.88 -19.65 30.35
CA GLY A 73 13.32 -19.79 30.16
C GLY A 73 14.15 -18.83 31.02
N ALA A 74 15.45 -18.77 30.74
CA ALA A 74 16.42 -18.00 31.53
C ALA A 74 16.20 -16.48 31.46
N VAL A 75 15.60 -15.97 30.39
CA VAL A 75 15.30 -14.54 30.22
C VAL A 75 13.84 -14.27 30.55
N GLY A 76 13.58 -13.62 31.69
CA GLY A 76 12.24 -13.12 32.06
C GLY A 76 11.79 -11.91 31.23
N ASP A 77 10.50 -11.55 31.29
CA ASP A 77 9.92 -10.49 30.45
C ASP A 77 10.57 -9.11 30.70
N GLU A 78 10.89 -8.80 31.95
CA GLU A 78 11.57 -7.54 32.32
C GLU A 78 12.97 -7.39 31.72
N ALA A 79 13.63 -8.50 31.40
CA ALA A 79 14.97 -8.51 30.82
C ALA A 79 14.95 -8.34 29.29
N LEU A 80 13.79 -8.39 28.64
CA LEU A 80 13.68 -8.19 27.18
C LEU A 80 14.16 -6.78 26.76
N LYS A 81 14.03 -5.79 27.65
CA LYS A 81 14.50 -4.40 27.44
C LYS A 81 16.00 -4.27 27.20
N ASP A 82 16.76 -5.27 27.64
CA ASP A 82 18.21 -5.26 27.55
C ASP A 82 18.70 -5.86 26.22
N TYR A 83 17.82 -6.08 25.26
CA TYR A 83 18.16 -6.70 23.98
C TYR A 83 17.57 -5.92 22.80
N HIS A 84 18.36 -5.86 21.73
CA HIS A 84 17.95 -5.40 20.41
C HIS A 84 18.42 -6.40 19.35
N VAL A 85 17.95 -6.25 18.12
CA VAL A 85 18.30 -7.16 17.01
C VAL A 85 18.99 -6.39 15.89
N VAL A 86 20.03 -7.00 15.32
CA VAL A 86 20.70 -6.52 14.10
C VAL A 86 20.50 -7.53 12.98
N LEU A 87 19.90 -7.09 11.88
CA LEU A 87 19.77 -7.89 10.65
C LEU A 87 20.83 -7.48 9.64
N GLY A 88 21.72 -8.40 9.25
CA GLY A 88 22.61 -8.21 8.12
C GLY A 88 21.90 -8.61 6.83
N ILE A 89 21.88 -7.73 5.81
CA ILE A 89 21.12 -7.95 4.58
C ILE A 89 22.04 -8.12 3.38
N SER A 90 21.69 -9.00 2.45
CA SER A 90 22.26 -9.02 1.10
C SER A 90 21.19 -8.97 0.02
N ILE A 91 21.58 -8.40 -1.12
CA ILE A 91 20.77 -8.37 -2.34
C ILE A 91 21.62 -8.99 -3.45
N ASN A 92 21.15 -10.08 -4.05
CA ASN A 92 21.90 -10.83 -5.07
C ASN A 92 23.35 -11.14 -4.63
N ASP A 93 23.47 -11.73 -3.43
CA ASP A 93 24.73 -12.10 -2.77
C ASP A 93 25.70 -10.95 -2.44
N LYS A 94 25.28 -9.70 -2.63
CA LYS A 94 26.05 -8.52 -2.22
C LYS A 94 25.55 -7.98 -0.91
N ASP A 95 26.46 -7.74 0.04
CA ASP A 95 26.15 -7.08 1.30
C ASP A 95 25.69 -5.65 1.04
N VAL A 96 24.52 -5.29 1.59
CA VAL A 96 23.93 -3.95 1.47
C VAL A 96 23.82 -3.24 2.82
N GLY A 97 24.40 -3.82 3.87
CA GLY A 97 24.46 -3.25 5.19
C GLY A 97 23.53 -3.93 6.20
N GLU A 98 23.31 -3.22 7.30
CA GLU A 98 22.59 -3.74 8.47
C GLU A 98 21.34 -2.92 8.76
N LEU A 99 20.36 -3.55 9.40
CA LEU A 99 19.22 -2.91 10.04
C LEU A 99 19.32 -3.14 11.55
N VAL A 100 19.37 -2.07 12.33
CA VAL A 100 19.33 -2.14 13.79
C VAL A 100 17.91 -1.89 14.26
N ILE A 101 17.36 -2.83 15.03
CA ILE A 101 15.96 -2.88 15.41
C ILE A 101 15.82 -2.76 16.92
N ASP A 102 15.07 -1.74 17.34
CA ASP A 102 14.57 -1.56 18.69
C ASP A 102 13.20 -2.25 18.83
N LEU A 103 12.96 -2.90 19.97
CA LEU A 103 11.80 -3.76 20.20
C LEU A 103 10.92 -3.19 21.32
N TRP A 104 9.61 -3.14 21.08
CA TRP A 104 8.64 -2.61 22.04
C TRP A 104 8.19 -3.68 23.02
N HIS A 105 9.13 -4.08 23.86
CA HIS A 105 8.99 -5.19 24.79
C HIS A 105 7.89 -4.99 25.85
N GLN A 106 7.52 -3.75 26.20
CA GLN A 106 6.43 -3.47 27.15
C GLN A 106 5.07 -3.58 26.47
N GLU A 107 4.95 -3.11 25.24
CA GLU A 107 3.70 -3.04 24.49
C GLU A 107 3.38 -4.33 23.74
N ALA A 108 4.40 -5.11 23.34
CA ALA A 108 4.25 -6.39 22.65
C ALA A 108 5.26 -7.44 23.17
N PRO A 109 5.20 -7.83 24.46
CA PRO A 109 6.13 -8.79 25.07
C PRO A 109 6.10 -10.17 24.41
N ILE A 110 4.94 -10.70 24.03
CA ILE A 110 4.82 -12.05 23.42
C ILE A 110 5.53 -12.06 22.07
N THR A 111 5.26 -11.06 21.25
CA THR A 111 5.83 -10.92 19.92
C THR A 111 7.33 -10.65 19.99
N THR A 112 7.76 -9.75 20.88
CA THR A 112 9.16 -9.40 21.11
C THR A 112 9.96 -10.64 21.54
N ARG A 113 9.46 -11.40 22.51
CA ARG A 113 10.07 -12.64 22.98
C ARG A 113 10.22 -13.66 21.86
N ASN A 114 9.16 -13.86 21.06
CA ASN A 114 9.21 -14.77 19.92
C ASN A 114 10.26 -14.35 18.87
N PHE A 115 10.31 -13.06 18.53
CA PHE A 115 11.28 -12.54 17.57
C PHE A 115 12.73 -12.71 18.06
N LEU A 116 13.00 -12.36 19.32
CA LEU A 116 14.30 -12.57 19.96
C LEU A 116 14.71 -14.04 20.00
N ARG A 117 13.77 -14.93 20.36
CA ARG A 117 14.01 -16.36 20.37
C ARG A 117 14.40 -16.89 18.99
N LEU A 118 13.63 -16.57 17.96
CA LEU A 118 13.90 -17.03 16.60
C LEU A 118 15.22 -16.45 16.07
N ALA A 119 15.57 -15.21 16.41
CA ALA A 119 16.87 -14.64 16.08
C ALA A 119 18.03 -15.32 16.82
N ASP A 120 17.93 -15.55 18.14
CA ASP A 120 18.94 -16.25 18.95
C ASP A 120 19.20 -17.65 18.39
N GLU A 121 18.12 -18.36 18.03
CA GLU A 121 18.15 -19.68 17.42
C GLU A 121 18.63 -19.68 15.95
N GLY A 122 18.99 -18.54 15.36
CA GLY A 122 19.44 -18.45 13.96
C GLY A 122 18.36 -18.85 12.93
N PHE A 123 17.08 -18.87 13.32
CA PHE A 123 15.97 -19.27 12.45
C PHE A 123 15.84 -18.37 11.21
N TYR A 124 16.13 -17.08 11.36
CA TYR A 124 16.02 -16.11 10.26
C TYR A 124 17.22 -16.13 9.31
N ASP A 125 18.33 -16.77 9.68
CA ASP A 125 19.55 -16.79 8.88
C ASP A 125 19.29 -17.53 7.55
N GLY A 126 19.60 -16.88 6.44
CA GLY A 126 19.35 -17.38 5.09
C GLY A 126 17.90 -17.22 4.59
N LEU A 127 16.97 -16.75 5.42
CA LEU A 127 15.60 -16.52 4.98
C LEU A 127 15.49 -15.26 4.11
N THR A 128 14.47 -15.25 3.24
CA THR A 128 14.29 -14.20 2.24
C THR A 128 13.14 -13.24 2.56
N PHE A 129 13.23 -12.04 1.98
CA PHE A 129 12.09 -11.16 1.77
C PHE A 129 11.42 -11.56 0.46
N HIS A 130 10.27 -12.21 0.55
CA HIS A 130 9.59 -12.82 -0.60
C HIS A 130 8.54 -11.89 -1.23
N ARG A 131 8.18 -10.80 -0.54
CA ARG A 131 7.16 -9.85 -0.97
C ARG A 131 7.63 -8.43 -0.64
N ILE A 132 7.87 -7.63 -1.68
CA ILE A 132 8.38 -6.25 -1.59
C ILE A 132 7.44 -5.33 -2.34
N MET A 133 6.94 -4.31 -1.66
CA MET A 133 6.21 -3.20 -2.26
C MET A 133 6.84 -1.91 -1.76
N ARG A 134 7.55 -1.22 -2.64
CA ARG A 134 8.39 -0.05 -2.30
C ARG A 134 7.68 0.97 -1.42
N ASP A 135 6.46 1.33 -1.76
CA ASP A 135 5.66 2.36 -1.06
C ASP A 135 4.69 1.77 -0.04
N PHE A 136 4.95 0.53 0.39
CA PHE A 136 4.18 -0.14 1.42
C PHE A 136 5.09 -0.84 2.42
N MET A 137 5.67 -1.98 2.06
CA MET A 137 6.48 -2.76 3.00
C MET A 137 7.40 -3.77 2.32
N VAL A 138 8.38 -4.24 3.08
CA VAL A 138 9.19 -5.43 2.76
C VAL A 138 8.83 -6.54 3.76
N GLN A 139 8.31 -7.67 3.28
CA GLN A 139 7.88 -8.80 4.09
C GLN A 139 8.81 -10.00 3.91
N GLY A 140 9.22 -10.59 5.03
CA GLY A 140 10.18 -11.69 5.10
C GLY A 140 9.94 -12.64 6.28
N GLY A 141 10.94 -13.46 6.59
CA GLY A 141 10.88 -14.41 7.71
C GLY A 141 10.08 -15.69 7.43
N CYS A 142 9.78 -15.98 6.15
CA CYS A 142 9.08 -17.21 5.78
C CYS A 142 10.10 -18.34 5.51
N PRO A 143 10.05 -19.47 6.24
CA PRO A 143 10.97 -20.59 6.03
C PRO A 143 10.78 -21.31 4.69
N LEU A 144 9.65 -21.09 4.01
CA LEU A 144 9.36 -21.64 2.68
C LEU A 144 9.52 -20.62 1.55
N ALA A 145 9.95 -19.40 1.86
CA ALA A 145 10.13 -18.29 0.91
C ALA A 145 8.92 -17.94 0.02
N ASN A 146 7.72 -18.42 0.36
CA ASN A 146 6.50 -18.29 -0.44
C ASN A 146 5.31 -17.70 0.34
N GLY A 147 5.53 -17.27 1.59
CA GLY A 147 4.52 -16.67 2.45
C GLY A 147 3.62 -17.66 3.22
N THR A 148 3.78 -18.98 3.07
CA THR A 148 2.94 -19.98 3.78
C THR A 148 3.60 -20.65 4.96
N GLY A 149 4.93 -20.53 5.09
CA GLY A 149 5.71 -21.11 6.17
C GLY A 149 5.42 -20.49 7.56
N LYS A 150 5.60 -21.30 8.60
CA LYS A 150 5.40 -20.94 10.01
C LYS A 150 6.62 -21.31 10.86
N SER A 151 6.69 -20.73 12.05
CA SER A 151 7.70 -21.10 13.04
C SER A 151 7.39 -22.49 13.62
N PRO A 152 8.39 -23.19 14.19
CA PRO A 152 8.16 -24.44 14.91
C PRO A 152 7.37 -24.27 16.22
N TYR A 153 7.07 -23.03 16.63
CA TYR A 153 6.41 -22.70 17.90
C TYR A 153 4.93 -22.32 17.74
N GLY A 154 4.38 -22.43 16.53
CA GLY A 154 2.97 -22.18 16.28
C GLY A 154 2.64 -20.70 16.13
N ASN A 155 1.39 -20.35 16.43
CA ASN A 155 0.91 -18.99 16.26
C ASN A 155 1.01 -18.18 17.58
N LEU A 156 0.95 -16.86 17.46
CA LEU A 156 1.03 -15.91 18.56
C LEU A 156 -0.35 -15.30 18.84
N GLN A 157 -0.62 -15.00 20.11
CA GLN A 157 -1.70 -14.10 20.47
C GLN A 157 -1.38 -12.69 19.96
N ALA A 158 -2.36 -12.04 19.35
CA ALA A 158 -2.18 -10.72 18.77
C ALA A 158 -2.07 -9.63 19.84
N GLU A 159 -1.04 -8.81 19.72
CA GLU A 159 -0.77 -7.62 20.53
C GLU A 159 -0.97 -6.36 19.67
N VAL A 160 -2.23 -6.09 19.29
CA VAL A 160 -2.60 -4.90 18.51
C VAL A 160 -2.69 -3.66 19.40
N SER A 161 -2.52 -2.47 18.80
CA SER A 161 -2.57 -1.22 19.53
C SER A 161 -3.24 -0.12 18.71
N ASP A 162 -4.04 0.70 19.39
CA ASP A 162 -4.64 1.93 18.86
C ASP A 162 -3.87 3.19 19.30
N LYS A 163 -2.70 3.01 19.93
CA LYS A 163 -1.87 4.12 20.40
C LYS A 163 -1.03 4.69 19.26
N PRO A 164 -0.97 6.02 19.06
CA PRO A 164 -0.17 6.63 17.98
C PRO A 164 1.33 6.27 17.97
N ALA A 165 1.88 5.92 19.13
CA ALA A 165 3.27 5.46 19.27
C ALA A 165 3.54 4.11 18.61
N ARG A 166 2.47 3.34 18.31
CA ARG A 166 2.48 1.99 17.71
C ARG A 166 1.98 1.98 16.26
N ASP A 167 1.72 3.15 15.70
CA ASP A 167 1.28 3.31 14.31
C ASP A 167 2.33 2.75 13.33
N HIS A 168 1.88 2.19 12.22
CA HIS A 168 2.71 1.63 11.16
C HIS A 168 3.37 2.73 10.31
N ARG A 169 4.30 3.46 10.92
CA ARG A 169 5.11 4.49 10.27
C ARG A 169 6.32 3.88 9.58
N TYR A 170 7.01 4.68 8.77
CA TYR A 170 8.26 4.28 8.12
C TYR A 170 9.25 3.68 9.13
N GLY A 171 9.80 2.50 8.79
CA GLY A 171 10.72 1.75 9.63
C GLY A 171 10.08 0.94 10.75
N VAL A 172 8.76 0.98 10.96
CA VAL A 172 8.07 0.14 11.97
C VAL A 172 7.96 -1.30 11.48
N LEU A 173 8.26 -2.23 12.38
CA LEU A 173 8.12 -3.67 12.19
C LEU A 173 6.77 -4.13 12.72
N SER A 174 6.16 -5.08 12.02
CA SER A 174 4.90 -5.70 12.44
C SER A 174 4.79 -7.13 11.97
N MET A 175 4.05 -7.95 12.70
CA MET A 175 3.86 -9.36 12.36
C MET A 175 2.92 -9.52 11.17
N ALA A 176 3.33 -10.30 10.17
CA ALA A 176 2.42 -10.76 9.15
C ALA A 176 1.52 -11.88 9.72
N ARG A 177 0.25 -11.90 9.30
CA ARG A 177 -0.75 -12.87 9.74
C ARG A 177 -1.57 -13.39 8.56
N GLY A 178 -2.13 -14.58 8.70
CA GLY A 178 -2.93 -15.23 7.68
C GLY A 178 -4.42 -14.88 7.78
N GLY A 179 -5.01 -14.42 6.67
CA GLY A 179 -6.46 -14.29 6.53
C GLY A 179 -7.13 -13.37 7.56
N SER A 180 -8.29 -13.78 8.06
CA SER A 180 -9.10 -13.03 9.03
C SER A 180 -8.75 -13.35 10.49
N ASP A 181 -8.00 -14.41 10.75
CA ASP A 181 -7.60 -14.77 12.11
C ASP A 181 -6.50 -13.82 12.60
N ILE A 182 -6.84 -13.03 13.62
CA ILE A 182 -5.92 -12.05 14.21
C ILE A 182 -4.75 -12.74 14.92
N ASN A 183 -4.95 -13.95 15.46
CA ASN A 183 -3.97 -14.72 16.22
C ASN A 183 -3.21 -15.74 15.36
N SER A 184 -3.11 -15.51 14.05
CA SER A 184 -2.45 -16.44 13.11
C SER A 184 -0.99 -16.08 12.80
N ALA A 185 -0.49 -14.97 13.34
CA ALA A 185 0.92 -14.57 13.21
C ALA A 185 1.86 -15.63 13.81
N SER A 186 3.05 -15.81 13.23
CA SER A 186 4.00 -16.85 13.66
C SER A 186 5.46 -16.38 13.61
N CYS A 187 6.12 -16.41 12.45
CA CYS A 187 7.51 -15.94 12.26
C CYS A 187 7.65 -14.85 11.19
N GLN A 188 6.67 -14.70 10.31
CA GLN A 188 6.75 -13.73 9.23
C GLN A 188 6.50 -12.32 9.78
N PHE A 189 7.31 -11.38 9.34
CA PHE A 189 7.20 -9.97 9.70
C PHE A 189 7.37 -9.10 8.46
N PHE A 190 6.96 -7.85 8.57
CA PHE A 190 7.22 -6.84 7.56
C PHE A 190 7.77 -5.56 8.18
N ILE A 191 8.55 -4.83 7.39
CA ILE A 191 9.06 -3.49 7.74
C ILE A 191 8.34 -2.49 6.84
N CYS A 192 7.69 -1.50 7.46
CA CYS A 192 6.99 -0.44 6.74
C CYS A 192 8.00 0.42 5.97
N CYS A 193 7.81 0.53 4.65
CA CYS A 193 8.64 1.33 3.76
C CYS A 193 8.00 2.68 3.41
N ASP A 194 6.85 2.98 4.00
CA ASP A 194 6.18 4.27 3.92
C ASP A 194 5.33 4.48 5.18
N ASP A 195 4.62 5.60 5.25
CA ASP A 195 3.71 5.96 6.34
C ASP A 195 2.37 6.53 5.83
N GLY A 196 2.03 6.21 4.59
CA GLY A 196 0.87 6.74 3.88
C GLY A 196 -0.45 6.05 4.21
N PRO A 197 -1.52 6.41 3.50
CA PRO A 197 -2.88 5.93 3.79
C PRO A 197 -3.03 4.41 3.80
N ALA A 198 -2.23 3.71 3.00
CA ALA A 198 -2.21 2.25 2.98
C ALA A 198 -1.81 1.66 4.35
N HIS A 199 -0.92 2.32 5.09
CA HIS A 199 -0.42 1.88 6.38
C HIS A 199 -1.41 2.11 7.51
N TRP A 200 -2.22 3.16 7.44
CA TRP A 200 -3.22 3.44 8.49
C TRP A 200 -4.25 2.32 8.58
N ASN A 201 -4.46 1.58 7.48
CA ASN A 201 -5.30 0.39 7.49
C ASN A 201 -4.72 -0.78 8.30
N LEU A 202 -3.45 -0.72 8.70
CA LEU A 202 -2.77 -1.70 9.53
C LEU A 202 -2.87 -1.37 11.03
N ASP A 203 -3.03 -0.09 11.36
CA ASP A 203 -3.16 0.41 12.73
C ASP A 203 -4.37 -0.25 13.42
N GLY A 204 -4.19 -0.68 14.68
CA GLY A 204 -5.20 -1.46 15.42
C GLY A 204 -5.46 -2.90 14.91
N LYS A 205 -4.86 -3.33 13.79
CA LYS A 205 -5.16 -4.64 13.14
C LYS A 205 -4.00 -5.60 13.04
N TYR A 206 -2.77 -5.11 13.22
CA TYR A 206 -1.54 -5.89 13.18
C TYR A 206 -0.65 -5.58 14.39
N SER A 207 0.13 -6.56 14.83
CA SER A 207 0.99 -6.45 16.01
C SER A 207 2.35 -5.83 15.66
N SER A 208 2.38 -4.50 15.61
CA SER A 208 3.58 -3.70 15.30
C SER A 208 4.68 -3.80 16.35
N PHE A 209 5.54 -4.80 16.44
CA PHE A 209 6.33 -5.04 17.68
C PHE A 209 7.68 -4.30 17.82
N GLY A 210 8.10 -3.50 16.85
CA GLY A 210 9.42 -2.84 16.91
C GLY A 210 9.62 -1.81 15.81
N ARG A 211 10.83 -1.27 15.74
CA ARG A 211 11.21 -0.23 14.77
C ARG A 211 12.68 -0.28 14.41
N VAL A 212 12.99 0.09 13.18
CA VAL A 212 14.35 0.38 12.75
C VAL A 212 14.82 1.66 13.44
N VAL A 213 16.05 1.66 13.94
CA VAL A 213 16.73 2.84 14.51
C VAL A 213 18.00 3.21 13.76
N ASN A 214 18.55 2.28 12.96
CA ASN A 214 19.66 2.54 12.06
C ASN A 214 19.58 1.59 10.85
N GLY A 215 20.04 2.03 9.68
CA GLY A 215 20.01 1.25 8.44
C GLY A 215 19.02 1.73 7.39
N VAL A 216 18.64 3.02 7.38
CA VAL A 216 17.78 3.61 6.33
C VAL A 216 18.29 3.32 4.91
N PRO A 217 19.60 3.45 4.59
CA PRO A 217 20.10 3.09 3.26
C PRO A 217 19.87 1.61 2.91
N THR A 218 20.00 0.71 3.89
CA THR A 218 19.71 -0.72 3.74
C THR A 218 18.23 -0.95 3.43
N LEU A 219 17.32 -0.31 4.19
CA LEU A 219 15.87 -0.42 3.99
C LEU A 219 15.45 0.11 2.61
N GLU A 220 15.98 1.26 2.19
CA GLU A 220 15.71 1.82 0.86
C GLU A 220 16.27 0.96 -0.27
N ALA A 221 17.45 0.35 -0.09
CA ALA A 221 18.02 -0.58 -1.06
C ALA A 221 17.12 -1.81 -1.23
N MET A 222 16.59 -2.36 -0.13
CA MET A 222 15.62 -3.47 -0.17
C MET A 222 14.32 -3.08 -0.87
N ALA A 223 13.73 -1.95 -0.48
CA ALA A 223 12.49 -1.44 -1.06
C ALA A 223 12.65 -1.08 -2.56
N SER A 224 13.87 -0.81 -3.00
CA SER A 224 14.19 -0.44 -4.37
C SER A 224 14.36 -1.61 -5.33
N VAL A 225 14.42 -2.85 -4.82
CA VAL A 225 14.59 -4.04 -5.65
C VAL A 225 13.47 -4.18 -6.67
N GLY A 226 13.85 -4.42 -7.93
CA GLY A 226 12.90 -4.65 -9.00
C GLY A 226 12.05 -5.90 -8.74
N VAL A 227 10.74 -5.78 -8.94
CA VAL A 227 9.78 -6.86 -8.70
C VAL A 227 9.16 -7.38 -10.01
N SER A 228 8.60 -8.57 -9.93
CA SER A 228 7.80 -9.22 -10.97
C SER A 228 6.40 -9.51 -10.45
N SER A 229 5.44 -9.63 -11.36
CA SER A 229 4.10 -10.08 -11.02
C SER A 229 3.99 -11.60 -10.99
N ASP A 230 3.19 -12.12 -10.07
CA ASP A 230 2.77 -13.53 -10.01
C ASP A 230 1.34 -13.76 -10.55
N GLY A 231 0.76 -12.73 -11.19
CA GLY A 231 -0.63 -12.71 -11.67
C GLY A 231 -1.66 -12.25 -10.63
N ARG A 232 -1.31 -12.19 -9.34
CA ARG A 232 -2.16 -11.65 -8.26
C ARG A 232 -1.65 -10.31 -7.76
N GLU A 233 -0.35 -10.17 -7.60
CA GLU A 233 0.32 -8.98 -7.08
C GLU A 233 1.63 -8.73 -7.86
N THR A 234 2.13 -7.49 -7.84
CA THR A 234 3.46 -7.14 -8.37
C THR A 234 4.38 -6.84 -7.20
N SER A 235 4.90 -7.89 -6.58
CA SER A 235 5.67 -7.77 -5.34
C SER A 235 6.81 -8.78 -5.20
N LYS A 236 6.90 -9.78 -6.08
CA LYS A 236 7.93 -10.81 -5.99
C LYS A 236 9.29 -10.24 -6.43
N PRO A 237 10.33 -10.22 -5.59
CA PRO A 237 11.64 -9.70 -5.97
C PRO A 237 12.25 -10.48 -7.14
N ARG A 238 12.85 -9.77 -8.10
CA ARG A 238 13.56 -10.39 -9.25
C ARG A 238 14.92 -10.96 -8.87
N VAL A 239 15.51 -10.45 -7.79
CA VAL A 239 16.75 -10.94 -7.21
C VAL A 239 16.52 -11.27 -5.74
N PRO A 240 17.24 -12.25 -5.17
CA PRO A 240 17.10 -12.60 -3.77
C PRO A 240 17.48 -11.42 -2.86
N VAL A 241 16.63 -11.17 -1.86
CA VAL A 241 16.90 -10.28 -0.72
C VAL A 241 16.92 -11.16 0.52
N VAL A 242 18.09 -11.32 1.12
CA VAL A 242 18.37 -12.36 2.12
C VAL A 242 18.78 -11.75 3.45
N ILE A 243 18.26 -12.31 4.54
CA ILE A 243 18.75 -12.08 5.89
C ILE A 243 20.01 -12.92 6.05
N ARG A 244 21.20 -12.32 5.90
CA ARG A 244 22.48 -13.03 6.08
C ARG A 244 22.62 -13.55 7.51
N PHE A 245 22.22 -12.73 8.47
CA PHE A 245 22.13 -13.10 9.88
C PHE A 245 21.09 -12.25 10.61
N ALA A 246 20.47 -12.81 11.65
CA ALA A 246 19.71 -12.07 12.65
C ALA A 246 20.38 -12.23 14.02
N LYS A 247 21.08 -11.18 14.47
CA LYS A 247 21.88 -11.22 15.70
C LYS A 247 21.15 -10.54 16.85
N VAL A 248 20.96 -11.26 17.94
CA VAL A 248 20.55 -10.67 19.23
C VAL A 248 21.76 -10.02 19.90
N VAL A 249 21.62 -8.75 20.28
CA VAL A 249 22.66 -7.96 20.94
C VAL A 249 22.16 -7.51 22.30
N ARG A 250 23.00 -7.71 23.33
CA ARG A 250 22.71 -7.22 24.68
C ARG A 250 23.14 -5.77 24.83
N GLY A 251 22.27 -4.95 25.40
CA GLY A 251 22.42 -3.51 25.60
C GLY A 251 21.34 -2.72 24.88
N PRO A 252 21.15 -1.43 25.24
CA PRO A 252 20.22 -0.57 24.54
C PRO A 252 20.64 -0.44 23.06
N PRO A 253 19.67 -0.29 22.14
CA PRO A 253 20.00 0.00 20.76
C PRO A 253 20.74 1.34 20.65
N PRO A 254 21.59 1.54 19.64
CA PRO A 254 22.17 2.84 19.33
C PRO A 254 21.08 3.91 19.19
N VAL A 255 21.36 5.11 19.69
CA VAL A 255 20.45 6.25 19.52
C VAL A 255 20.46 6.67 18.04
N GLY A 256 19.35 6.42 17.35
CA GLY A 256 19.10 6.92 16.01
C GLY A 256 18.23 8.19 16.03
N GLU A 257 18.17 8.88 14.89
CA GLU A 257 17.19 9.95 14.68
C GLU A 257 15.77 9.37 14.67
N MET A 258 14.88 9.95 15.47
CA MET A 258 13.52 9.46 15.68
C MET A 258 12.52 10.62 15.63
N PRO A 259 11.36 10.47 14.95
CA PRO A 259 10.99 9.33 14.10
C PRO A 259 11.84 9.24 12.84
N LEU A 260 12.06 8.04 12.32
CA LEU A 260 12.68 7.88 11.01
C LEU A 260 11.78 8.52 9.95
N VAL A 261 12.36 9.44 9.18
CA VAL A 261 11.70 10.03 8.02
C VAL A 261 12.25 9.33 6.79
N ARG A 262 11.35 8.76 5.97
CA ARG A 262 11.74 8.18 4.67
C ARG A 262 12.50 9.25 3.86
N PRO A 263 13.63 8.97 3.21
CA PRO A 263 14.24 9.94 2.31
C PRO A 263 13.26 10.37 1.20
N GLY A 264 13.29 11.64 0.77
CA GLY A 264 12.44 12.13 -0.33
C GLY A 264 12.84 11.46 -1.65
N MET A 265 11.86 11.05 -2.46
CA MET A 265 12.07 10.51 -3.82
C MET A 265 11.91 11.62 -4.88
N ASP A 266 12.31 12.84 -4.53
CA ASP A 266 11.94 14.05 -5.28
C ASP A 266 12.71 14.22 -6.60
N GLU A 267 13.70 13.35 -6.88
CA GLU A 267 14.67 13.58 -7.96
C GLU A 267 14.41 12.79 -9.25
N ALA A 268 13.46 11.84 -9.28
CA ALA A 268 13.34 10.89 -10.39
C ALA A 268 12.15 11.13 -11.36
N SER A 269 11.46 12.26 -11.26
CA SER A 269 10.22 12.47 -12.04
C SER A 269 10.46 12.79 -13.53
N GLY A 270 11.66 13.26 -13.89
CA GLY A 270 11.97 13.73 -15.24
C GLY A 270 11.35 15.09 -15.61
N TYR A 271 10.50 15.68 -14.74
CA TYR A 271 9.88 16.99 -14.94
C TYR A 271 10.60 18.08 -14.13
N LYS A 272 10.53 19.32 -14.62
CA LYS A 272 11.12 20.49 -13.95
C LYS A 272 10.48 20.81 -12.60
N ALA A 273 9.20 20.49 -12.43
CA ALA A 273 8.44 20.73 -11.21
C ALA A 273 8.00 19.40 -10.59
N SER A 274 8.09 19.29 -9.27
CA SER A 274 7.61 18.12 -8.52
C SER A 274 6.09 18.10 -8.33
N ARG A 275 5.45 19.27 -8.47
CA ARG A 275 4.00 19.44 -8.34
C ARG A 275 3.51 20.61 -9.19
N VAL A 276 2.30 20.52 -9.76
CA VAL A 276 1.67 21.58 -10.56
C VAL A 276 0.19 21.71 -10.25
N ILE A 277 -0.31 22.94 -10.31
CA ILE A 277 -1.74 23.22 -10.30
C ILE A 277 -2.12 23.67 -11.71
N VAL A 278 -3.09 22.98 -12.33
CA VAL A 278 -3.57 23.33 -13.67
C VAL A 278 -5.08 23.50 -13.67
N GLN A 279 -5.53 24.58 -14.29
CA GLN A 279 -6.92 24.76 -14.65
C GLN A 279 -7.21 24.02 -15.95
N ALA A 280 -8.39 23.43 -16.10
CA ALA A 280 -8.75 22.60 -17.26
C ALA A 280 -10.16 22.92 -17.80
N LEU A 281 -10.23 23.11 -19.12
CA LEU A 281 -11.46 23.14 -19.90
C LEU A 281 -11.45 21.92 -20.84
N VAL A 282 -12.51 21.12 -20.82
CA VAL A 282 -12.62 19.92 -21.65
C VAL A 282 -13.73 20.10 -22.69
N VAL A 283 -13.39 19.80 -23.95
CA VAL A 283 -14.34 19.74 -25.07
C VAL A 283 -14.28 18.31 -25.63
N GLU A 284 -15.32 17.54 -25.32
CA GLU A 284 -15.37 16.11 -25.63
C GLU A 284 -15.90 15.88 -27.06
N CYS A 285 -15.32 14.90 -27.76
CA CYS A 285 -15.72 14.54 -29.14
C CYS A 285 -16.59 13.27 -29.21
N SER A 286 -16.67 12.52 -28.10
CA SER A 286 -17.16 11.13 -28.10
C SER A 286 -18.25 10.83 -27.08
N VAL A 287 -18.82 11.84 -26.41
CA VAL A 287 -19.88 11.60 -25.40
C VAL A 287 -21.27 11.59 -26.03
N SER A 288 -22.02 10.55 -25.68
CA SER A 288 -23.44 10.37 -26.03
C SER A 288 -24.23 11.61 -25.63
N GLY A 289 -24.74 12.37 -26.61
CA GLY A 289 -25.62 13.51 -26.39
C GLY A 289 -25.10 14.87 -26.86
N LYS A 290 -23.83 14.98 -27.29
CA LYS A 290 -23.29 16.19 -27.92
C LYS A 290 -22.62 15.84 -29.26
N PRO A 291 -23.33 15.97 -30.41
CA PRO A 291 -22.79 15.60 -31.71
C PRO A 291 -21.83 16.70 -32.20
N ARG A 292 -20.53 16.58 -31.91
CA ARG A 292 -19.50 17.42 -32.55
C ARG A 292 -18.38 16.55 -33.11
N SER A 293 -17.91 16.92 -34.30
CA SER A 293 -16.73 16.34 -34.92
C SER A 293 -15.45 16.78 -34.19
N ALA A 294 -14.37 16.03 -34.35
CA ALA A 294 -13.06 16.40 -33.81
C ALA A 294 -12.56 17.76 -34.36
N SER A 295 -12.89 18.09 -35.61
CA SER A 295 -12.57 19.40 -36.21
C SER A 295 -13.32 20.55 -35.53
N GLU A 296 -14.59 20.38 -35.22
CA GLU A 296 -15.40 21.41 -34.54
C GLU A 296 -14.92 21.62 -33.11
N ALA A 297 -14.61 20.54 -32.39
CA ALA A 297 -14.05 20.61 -31.03
C ALA A 297 -12.70 21.34 -31.01
N ARG A 298 -11.82 21.07 -31.99
CA ARG A 298 -10.52 21.74 -32.12
C ARG A 298 -10.65 23.23 -32.44
N ALA A 299 -11.57 23.58 -33.34
CA ALA A 299 -11.84 24.98 -33.69
C ALA A 299 -12.35 25.76 -32.46
N LEU A 300 -13.24 25.14 -31.68
CA LEU A 300 -13.76 25.72 -30.45
C LEU A 300 -12.64 25.95 -29.42
N MET A 301 -11.75 24.95 -29.24
CA MET A 301 -10.60 25.10 -28.34
C MET A 301 -9.64 26.20 -28.77
N SER A 302 -9.40 26.34 -30.07
CA SER A 302 -8.54 27.41 -30.59
C SER A 302 -9.14 28.79 -30.29
N ALA A 303 -10.46 28.93 -30.42
CA ALA A 303 -11.15 30.17 -30.07
C ALA A 303 -11.04 30.51 -28.57
N TYR A 304 -11.20 29.51 -27.69
CA TYR A 304 -11.01 29.73 -26.25
C TYR A 304 -9.57 30.06 -25.88
N GLN A 305 -8.59 29.45 -26.55
CA GLN A 305 -7.18 29.76 -26.32
C GLN A 305 -6.85 31.21 -26.64
N GLU A 306 -7.41 31.77 -27.73
CA GLU A 306 -7.26 33.20 -28.04
C GLU A 306 -7.95 34.09 -27.00
N GLN A 307 -9.17 33.76 -26.55
CA GLN A 307 -9.85 34.53 -25.49
C GLN A 307 -9.03 34.56 -24.19
N ILE A 308 -8.37 33.46 -23.83
CA ILE A 308 -7.50 33.41 -22.63
C ILE A 308 -6.26 34.28 -22.82
N LYS A 309 -5.66 34.31 -24.02
CA LYS A 309 -4.55 35.24 -24.32
C LYS A 309 -4.98 36.70 -24.21
N GLU A 310 -6.24 37.00 -24.55
CA GLU A 310 -6.85 38.32 -24.40
C GLU A 310 -7.27 38.65 -22.94
N GLY A 311 -7.08 37.72 -22.01
CA GLY A 311 -7.31 37.92 -20.58
C GLY A 311 -8.60 37.31 -20.03
N ALA A 312 -9.33 36.51 -20.82
CA ALA A 312 -10.49 35.78 -20.32
C ALA A 312 -10.09 34.77 -19.23
N ASP A 313 -10.97 34.63 -18.24
CA ASP A 313 -10.77 33.65 -17.17
C ASP A 313 -11.17 32.24 -17.64
N LEU A 314 -10.23 31.29 -17.51
CA LEU A 314 -10.45 29.92 -17.96
C LEU A 314 -11.52 29.20 -17.13
N MET A 315 -11.72 29.59 -15.86
CA MET A 315 -12.75 28.97 -15.02
C MET A 315 -14.15 29.44 -15.40
N GLU A 316 -14.30 30.72 -15.76
CA GLU A 316 -15.56 31.24 -16.33
C GLU A 316 -15.88 30.54 -17.66
N LEU A 317 -14.90 30.43 -18.57
CA LEU A 317 -15.07 29.68 -19.82
C LEU A 317 -15.39 28.21 -19.56
N ALA A 318 -14.74 27.58 -18.58
CA ALA A 318 -15.03 26.20 -18.20
C ALA A 318 -16.43 26.01 -17.65
N ALA A 319 -16.92 26.92 -16.82
CA ALA A 319 -18.29 26.88 -16.30
C ALA A 319 -19.34 27.01 -17.42
N LEU A 320 -19.05 27.82 -18.45
CA LEU A 320 -19.98 28.09 -19.55
C LEU A 320 -19.95 27.02 -20.65
N HIS A 321 -18.78 26.43 -20.90
CA HIS A 321 -18.53 25.70 -22.14
C HIS A 321 -17.97 24.29 -21.98
N SER A 322 -17.58 23.89 -20.76
CA SER A 322 -17.06 22.54 -20.54
C SER A 322 -18.12 21.48 -20.80
N ASP A 323 -17.74 20.43 -21.53
CA ASP A 323 -18.62 19.30 -21.77
C ASP A 323 -18.75 18.34 -20.58
N ALA A 324 -17.98 18.57 -19.51
CA ALA A 324 -17.97 17.72 -18.32
C ALA A 324 -19.31 17.65 -17.55
N GLY A 325 -20.32 18.44 -17.94
CA GLY A 325 -21.67 18.37 -17.41
C GLY A 325 -22.40 17.08 -17.82
N GLY A 326 -22.48 16.10 -16.91
CA GLY A 326 -23.38 14.94 -17.03
C GLY A 326 -22.76 13.53 -16.94
N VAL A 327 -21.43 13.38 -16.80
CA VAL A 327 -20.74 12.06 -16.76
C VAL A 327 -19.93 11.90 -15.45
N ARG A 328 -19.70 10.65 -15.00
CA ARG A 328 -19.09 10.23 -13.72
C ARG A 328 -17.63 10.74 -13.50
N ASP A 329 -17.46 11.62 -12.51
CA ASP A 329 -16.43 11.84 -11.46
C ASP A 329 -14.89 11.82 -11.60
N ASP A 330 -14.22 11.41 -12.67
CA ASP A 330 -12.73 11.39 -12.68
C ASP A 330 -12.07 12.69 -13.23
N VAL A 331 -12.74 13.43 -14.12
CA VAL A 331 -12.21 14.64 -14.82
C VAL A 331 -13.04 15.91 -14.56
N ARG A 332 -14.01 15.87 -13.64
CA ARG A 332 -14.96 16.99 -13.37
C ARG A 332 -14.35 18.28 -12.80
N ARG A 333 -13.09 18.31 -12.40
CA ARG A 333 -12.54 19.47 -11.70
C ARG A 333 -11.87 20.40 -12.70
N ALA A 334 -12.38 21.62 -12.78
CA ALA A 334 -11.74 22.67 -13.55
C ALA A 334 -10.37 23.09 -12.96
N VAL A 335 -9.98 22.58 -11.78
CA VAL A 335 -8.64 22.72 -11.20
C VAL A 335 -8.11 21.35 -10.77
N HIS A 336 -6.90 21.02 -11.21
CA HIS A 336 -6.17 19.81 -10.84
C HIS A 336 -4.90 20.17 -10.08
N ARG A 337 -4.68 19.54 -8.92
CA ARG A 337 -3.42 19.54 -8.18
C ARG A 337 -2.71 18.22 -8.46
N ILE A 338 -1.57 18.24 -9.13
CA ILE A 338 -0.92 17.04 -9.70
C ILE A 338 0.50 16.93 -9.17
N LEU A 339 0.86 15.73 -8.70
CA LEU A 339 2.23 15.36 -8.33
C LEU A 339 2.94 14.76 -9.54
N ALA A 340 4.21 15.07 -9.71
CA ALA A 340 5.03 14.44 -10.72
C ALA A 340 5.22 12.94 -10.40
N PRO A 341 5.52 12.08 -11.39
CA PRO A 341 5.80 10.68 -11.14
C PRO A 341 6.88 10.50 -10.06
N GLY A 342 6.62 9.63 -9.09
CA GLY A 342 7.55 9.35 -7.98
C GLY A 342 7.50 10.36 -6.83
N VAL A 343 6.80 11.49 -6.98
CA VAL A 343 6.61 12.48 -5.91
C VAL A 343 5.42 12.11 -5.04
N ARG A 344 5.59 12.22 -3.72
CA ARG A 344 4.56 11.96 -2.72
C ARG A 344 4.24 13.22 -1.91
N ASP A 345 2.96 13.51 -1.75
CA ASP A 345 2.47 14.64 -0.95
C ASP A 345 2.39 14.28 0.53
N ARG A 346 3.54 14.29 1.21
CA ARG A 346 3.61 13.93 2.63
C ARG A 346 2.83 14.89 3.54
N GLU A 347 2.82 16.17 3.19
CA GLU A 347 2.06 17.18 3.92
C GLU A 347 0.56 16.91 3.82
N GLY A 348 0.05 16.65 2.60
CA GLY A 348 -1.34 16.29 2.41
C GLY A 348 -1.69 14.93 3.02
N ASP A 349 -0.80 13.95 3.00
CA ASP A 349 -1.01 12.68 3.69
C ASP A 349 -1.13 12.88 5.21
N ALA A 350 -0.25 13.69 5.81
CA ALA A 350 -0.32 14.02 7.24
C ALA A 350 -1.62 14.77 7.60
N ALA A 351 -2.00 15.76 6.79
CA ALA A 351 -3.25 16.49 6.98
C ALA A 351 -4.49 15.59 6.82
N MET A 352 -4.46 14.66 5.86
CA MET A 352 -5.54 13.70 5.67
C MET A 352 -5.64 12.73 6.86
N ARG A 353 -4.51 12.29 7.41
CA ARG A 353 -4.47 11.44 8.61
C ARG A 353 -5.10 12.14 9.80
N GLU A 354 -4.72 13.39 10.06
CA GLU A 354 -5.27 14.20 11.14
C GLU A 354 -6.77 14.41 10.98
N MET A 355 -7.21 14.72 9.76
CA MET A 355 -8.63 14.88 9.45
C MET A 355 -9.40 13.57 9.69
N GLN A 356 -8.90 12.43 9.20
CA GLN A 356 -9.54 11.13 9.41
C GLN A 356 -9.67 10.80 10.90
N GLN A 357 -8.60 10.99 11.68
CA GLN A 357 -8.65 10.80 13.13
C GLN A 357 -9.68 11.72 13.80
N GLY A 358 -9.77 12.98 13.38
CA GLY A 358 -10.80 13.91 13.85
C GLY A 358 -12.23 13.48 13.50
N LEU A 359 -12.45 12.96 12.29
CA LEU A 359 -13.75 12.43 11.85
C LEU A 359 -14.14 11.16 12.62
N GLU A 360 -13.20 10.24 12.83
CA GLU A 360 -13.41 9.01 13.60
C GLU A 360 -13.75 9.31 15.06
N GLU A 361 -13.04 10.25 15.68
CA GLU A 361 -13.30 10.68 17.04
C GLU A 361 -14.70 11.30 17.18
N ARG A 362 -15.11 12.15 16.25
CA ARG A 362 -16.48 12.72 16.20
C ARG A 362 -17.53 11.63 16.01
N LEU A 363 -17.28 10.64 15.16
CA LEU A 363 -18.18 9.50 14.96
C LEU A 363 -18.29 8.63 16.21
N ARG A 364 -17.16 8.41 16.91
CA ARG A 364 -17.10 7.68 18.18
C ARG A 364 -17.91 8.38 19.25
N GLN A 365 -17.74 9.69 19.41
CA GLN A 365 -18.51 10.51 20.35
C GLN A 365 -20.01 10.44 20.05
N ALA A 366 -20.42 10.57 18.79
CA ALA A 366 -21.82 10.40 18.39
C ALA A 366 -22.36 9.00 18.72
N GLY A 367 -21.53 7.95 18.54
CA GLY A 367 -21.88 6.58 18.95
C GLY A 367 -22.09 6.43 20.46
N GLN A 368 -21.26 7.11 21.27
CA GLN A 368 -21.41 7.14 22.73
C GLN A 368 -22.69 7.87 23.15
N GLN A 369 -22.99 9.01 22.54
CA GLN A 369 -24.24 9.75 22.78
C GLN A 369 -25.48 8.92 22.39
N LEU A 370 -25.41 8.16 21.30
CA LEU A 370 -26.48 7.25 20.89
C LEU A 370 -26.68 6.12 21.91
N ALA A 371 -25.58 5.53 22.40
CA ALA A 371 -25.61 4.50 23.44
C ALA A 371 -26.17 5.03 24.77
N ALA A 372 -25.83 6.28 25.12
CA ALA A 372 -26.35 7.01 26.28
C ALA A 372 -27.80 7.51 26.10
N LYS A 373 -28.39 7.33 24.91
CA LYS A 373 -29.72 7.84 24.51
C LYS A 373 -29.83 9.38 24.57
N GLU A 374 -28.72 10.09 24.51
CA GLU A 374 -28.66 11.55 24.42
C GLU A 374 -29.07 12.04 23.02
N ILE A 375 -28.77 11.24 21.98
CA ILE A 375 -29.21 11.47 20.61
C ILE A 375 -30.04 10.28 20.09
N GLY A 376 -30.94 10.57 19.15
CA GLY A 376 -31.69 9.55 18.42
C GLY A 376 -30.90 8.96 17.24
N ARG A 377 -31.37 7.82 16.71
CA ARG A 377 -30.77 7.16 15.54
C ARG A 377 -30.75 8.05 14.30
N GLU A 378 -31.78 8.88 14.10
CA GLU A 378 -31.84 9.82 12.97
C GLU A 378 -30.73 10.86 13.03
N GLU A 379 -30.48 11.43 14.22
CA GLU A 379 -29.41 12.41 14.41
C GLU A 379 -28.02 11.77 14.22
N TYR A 380 -27.81 10.55 14.74
CA TYR A 380 -26.58 9.80 14.48
C TYR A 380 -26.32 9.59 12.98
N VAL A 381 -27.34 9.21 12.20
CA VAL A 381 -27.23 9.04 10.74
C VAL A 381 -26.90 10.38 10.06
N LYS A 382 -27.50 11.49 10.52
CA LYS A 382 -27.22 12.82 10.00
C LYS A 382 -25.78 13.25 10.25
N ILE A 383 -25.27 13.04 11.47
CA ILE A 383 -23.86 13.29 11.82
C ILE A 383 -22.94 12.46 10.93
N SER A 384 -23.17 11.14 10.83
CA SER A 384 -22.36 10.25 10.00
C SER A 384 -22.33 10.67 8.53
N LYS A 385 -23.48 11.07 7.95
CA LYS A 385 -23.55 11.61 6.59
C LYS A 385 -22.77 12.92 6.43
N GLY A 386 -22.87 13.82 7.41
CA GLY A 386 -22.12 15.08 7.43
C GLY A 386 -20.60 14.84 7.43
N LEU A 387 -20.12 13.95 8.30
CA LEU A 387 -18.70 13.56 8.37
C LEU A 387 -18.20 12.94 7.06
N ASN A 388 -19.00 12.08 6.42
CA ASN A 388 -18.67 11.51 5.12
C ASN A 388 -18.63 12.58 4.01
N SER A 389 -19.51 13.59 4.08
CA SER A 389 -19.49 14.72 3.15
C SER A 389 -18.22 15.55 3.31
N GLU A 390 -17.79 15.80 4.55
CA GLU A 390 -16.56 16.54 4.88
C GLU A 390 -15.31 15.81 4.33
N LEU A 391 -15.22 14.49 4.54
CA LEU A 391 -14.18 13.66 3.93
C LEU A 391 -14.22 13.72 2.40
N GLY A 392 -15.41 13.61 1.81
CA GLY A 392 -15.62 13.70 0.37
C GLY A 392 -15.15 15.03 -0.20
N GLU A 393 -15.45 16.14 0.47
CA GLU A 393 -15.02 17.48 0.08
C GLU A 393 -13.50 17.64 0.13
N TYR A 394 -12.84 17.17 1.18
CA TYR A 394 -11.37 17.21 1.30
C TYR A 394 -10.67 16.42 0.19
N LEU A 395 -11.10 15.16 -0.02
CA LEU A 395 -10.60 14.30 -1.10
C LEU A 395 -10.85 14.92 -2.48
N THR A 396 -11.83 15.83 -2.55
CA THR A 396 -12.22 16.48 -3.79
C THR A 396 -11.67 17.89 -4.04
N THR A 397 -11.14 18.58 -3.05
CA THR A 397 -10.76 19.99 -3.21
C THR A 397 -9.30 20.26 -2.84
N VAL A 398 -8.74 19.48 -1.92
CA VAL A 398 -7.43 19.75 -1.32
C VAL A 398 -6.37 18.76 -1.78
N ARG A 399 -6.72 17.47 -1.91
CA ARG A 399 -5.78 16.38 -2.17
C ARG A 399 -4.99 16.57 -3.47
N TRP A 400 -3.67 16.45 -3.39
CA TRP A 400 -2.79 16.30 -4.54
C TRP A 400 -2.95 14.91 -5.16
N ARG A 401 -3.11 14.85 -6.48
CA ARG A 401 -3.35 13.62 -7.22
C ARG A 401 -2.05 13.10 -7.84
N PRO A 402 -1.74 11.79 -7.71
CA PRO A 402 -0.56 11.21 -8.32
C PRO A 402 -0.67 11.21 -9.86
N ALA A 403 0.47 11.34 -10.55
CA ALA A 403 0.55 11.39 -12.01
C ALA A 403 -0.16 10.21 -12.70
N GLN A 404 -0.14 9.02 -12.11
CA GLN A 404 -0.72 7.80 -12.65
C GLN A 404 -2.25 7.87 -12.82
N GLU A 405 -2.92 8.82 -12.16
CA GLU A 405 -4.35 9.07 -12.36
C GLU A 405 -4.65 9.88 -13.63
N PHE A 406 -3.63 10.37 -14.35
CA PHE A 406 -3.76 11.19 -15.54
C PHE A 406 -3.14 10.53 -16.77
N PRO A 407 -3.70 10.74 -17.97
CA PRO A 407 -3.08 10.30 -19.20
C PRO A 407 -1.73 11.01 -19.45
N GLN A 408 -0.76 10.32 -20.05
CA GLN A 408 0.59 10.88 -20.26
C GLN A 408 0.58 12.18 -21.07
N GLY A 409 -0.22 12.28 -22.13
CA GLY A 409 -0.29 13.52 -22.92
C GLY A 409 -0.85 14.72 -22.16
N PHE A 410 -1.67 14.47 -21.13
CA PHE A 410 -2.10 15.52 -20.20
C PHE A 410 -0.93 15.98 -19.32
N LEU A 411 -0.17 15.04 -18.77
CA LEU A 411 0.98 15.32 -17.90
C LEU A 411 2.07 16.09 -18.62
N ASP A 412 2.41 15.69 -19.85
CA ASP A 412 3.46 16.33 -20.67
C ASP A 412 3.17 17.83 -20.86
N VAL A 413 1.91 18.19 -21.15
CA VAL A 413 1.49 19.59 -21.25
C VAL A 413 1.48 20.24 -19.86
N ALA A 414 0.83 19.63 -18.87
CA ALA A 414 0.67 20.22 -17.53
C ALA A 414 2.00 20.58 -16.86
N PHE A 415 3.01 19.70 -16.96
CA PHE A 415 4.35 19.92 -16.41
C PHE A 415 5.30 20.68 -17.34
N GLY A 416 4.95 20.80 -18.62
CA GLY A 416 5.70 21.57 -19.62
C GLY A 416 5.43 23.07 -19.58
N LEU A 417 4.23 23.48 -19.13
CA LEU A 417 3.81 24.88 -19.04
C LEU A 417 4.57 25.64 -17.94
N ASP A 418 4.91 26.90 -18.18
CA ASP A 418 5.29 27.85 -17.14
C ASP A 418 4.04 28.44 -16.44
N VAL A 419 4.21 29.02 -15.24
CA VAL A 419 3.08 29.61 -14.48
C VAL A 419 2.42 30.72 -15.30
N GLY A 420 1.09 30.65 -15.45
CA GLY A 420 0.29 31.57 -16.25
C GLY A 420 0.15 31.17 -17.72
N GLU A 421 0.96 30.23 -18.21
CA GLU A 421 0.92 29.75 -19.59
C GLU A 421 -0.28 28.80 -19.80
N SER A 422 -0.80 28.77 -21.03
CA SER A 422 -1.83 27.83 -21.45
C SER A 422 -1.37 26.93 -22.60
N GLY A 423 -1.83 25.68 -22.58
CA GLY A 423 -1.45 24.66 -23.54
C GLY A 423 -2.60 23.74 -23.89
N LEU A 424 -2.61 23.26 -25.13
CA LEU A 424 -3.65 22.36 -25.64
C LEU A 424 -3.15 20.91 -25.56
N VAL A 425 -3.91 20.07 -24.85
CA VAL A 425 -3.79 18.61 -24.94
C VAL A 425 -4.60 18.16 -26.14
N GLU A 426 -3.92 17.68 -27.17
CA GLU A 426 -4.57 17.15 -28.36
C GLU A 426 -5.29 15.83 -28.06
N TYR A 427 -6.43 15.63 -28.72
CA TYR A 427 -7.11 14.34 -28.67
C TYR A 427 -6.19 13.23 -29.20
N HIS A 428 -5.99 12.20 -28.38
CA HIS A 428 -5.23 11.02 -28.77
C HIS A 428 -5.88 9.77 -28.18
N PRO A 429 -6.28 8.76 -28.98
CA PRO A 429 -7.02 7.60 -28.49
C PRO A 429 -6.33 6.82 -27.38
N ALA A 430 -4.99 6.83 -27.34
CA ALA A 430 -4.20 6.16 -26.30
C ALA A 430 -3.67 7.08 -25.19
N LEU A 431 -3.61 8.39 -25.42
CA LEU A 431 -2.91 9.35 -24.54
C LEU A 431 -3.80 10.48 -24.03
N ALA A 432 -4.98 10.68 -24.61
CA ALA A 432 -6.00 11.68 -24.27
C ALA A 432 -7.36 11.30 -24.92
N PRO A 433 -8.02 10.21 -24.47
CA PRO A 433 -9.13 9.58 -25.19
C PRO A 433 -10.48 10.31 -25.09
N ARG A 434 -10.57 11.42 -24.34
CA ARG A 434 -11.85 12.07 -24.02
C ARG A 434 -12.19 13.24 -24.94
N GLY A 435 -11.21 13.81 -25.62
CA GLY A 435 -11.38 14.98 -26.49
C GLY A 435 -10.16 15.90 -26.39
N PHE A 436 -10.39 17.18 -26.67
CA PHE A 436 -9.37 18.21 -26.48
C PHE A 436 -9.49 18.78 -25.07
N THR A 437 -8.35 19.07 -24.44
CA THR A 437 -8.32 19.72 -23.12
C THR A 437 -7.41 20.94 -23.17
N LEU A 438 -7.93 22.11 -22.83
CA LEU A 438 -7.14 23.32 -22.69
C LEU A 438 -6.73 23.46 -21.23
N LEU A 439 -5.43 23.54 -21.01
CA LEU A 439 -4.83 23.68 -19.69
C LEU A 439 -4.27 25.09 -19.51
N LYS A 440 -4.35 25.62 -18.30
CA LYS A 440 -3.60 26.81 -17.87
C LYS A 440 -2.91 26.51 -16.56
N ARG A 441 -1.59 26.70 -16.48
CA ARG A 441 -0.86 26.49 -15.23
C ARG A 441 -1.11 27.65 -14.28
N SER A 442 -1.53 27.31 -13.06
CA SER A 442 -1.68 28.21 -11.93
C SER A 442 -0.40 28.19 -11.08
N GLU A 443 -0.24 29.23 -10.25
CA GLU A 443 0.75 29.26 -9.16
C GLU A 443 0.66 28.03 -8.24
#